data_AF-A0A5C7FCK3-F1
#
_entry.id   AF-A0A5C7FCK3-F1
#
_cell.length_a   1.000
_cell.length_b   1.000
_cell.length_c   1.000
_cell.angle_alpha   90.00
_cell.angle_beta   90.00
_cell.angle_gamma   90.00
#
_symmetry.space_group_name_H-M   'P 1'
#
loop_
_entity.id
_entity.type
_entity.pdbx_description
1 polymer ?
#
loop_
_entity_poly.entity_id
_entity_poly.type
_entity_poly.pdbx_seq_one_letter_code
_entity_poly.pdbx_strand_id
1 'polypeptide(L)'
;MLKTSLKIVLALALAFIAYLFWQAETSKSVSPAVLQTEAEADEADVTTIAFGSCNRQDLPQDYWPVIGAHKPDVWLWLGDIIYADRYGIEGIPEQYDIQKKAPEYASFIGNTELVYGIYDDHDYGMNDGGKEYEHRAAARDHLLEFLDVPADAAVRQREGGYQSYIVGEGDRTVKVILLDSRYFRDAVVAPTEDGHRYGQNKTGDILGEAQWAWFENELRSNDASAHIIASSIQVLPEEHGYEKWANFPAARKRILALLNTTRPNLPLLISGDRHIAEISQVNVGDYPVYEVTSSGLTHSYEAAKEENAYRISPLIGVKNYGLLHYVWSDEGPELLAEVRGIDDDKLLATLSLNQDLAAADKEALSKTIYANSSMPTELKPCPQSPNCVSTQTDQEAKKRDPIPYIGSTSDAKLRLMKAIDGMKRTRLKTETDNYLHYTFKTWPIPFIDDVEFLFDEEAKLIHYRSASRVGHSDLGANAKRMDKVVKAFNAE
;
A
#
# COMPACT_ATOMS: atom_id res chain seq x y z
N MET A 1 21.91 64.22 -33.37
CA MET A 1 22.55 63.04 -32.73
C MET A 1 21.54 62.12 -32.04
N LEU A 2 20.62 62.64 -31.21
CA LEU A 2 19.68 61.82 -30.43
C LEU A 2 18.76 60.87 -31.24
N LYS A 3 18.24 61.30 -32.40
CA LYS A 3 17.40 60.46 -33.27
C LYS A 3 18.18 59.32 -33.95
N THR A 4 19.48 59.50 -34.18
CA THR A 4 20.34 58.48 -34.79
C THR A 4 20.72 57.42 -33.74
N SER A 5 21.01 57.86 -32.52
CA SER A 5 21.30 56.97 -31.38
C SER A 5 20.10 56.06 -31.04
N LEU A 6 18.87 56.60 -31.04
CA LEU A 6 17.67 55.81 -30.74
C LEU A 6 17.40 54.73 -31.80
N LYS A 7 17.67 55.03 -33.08
CA LYS A 7 17.55 54.04 -34.17
C LYS A 7 18.58 52.92 -34.06
N ILE A 8 19.79 53.23 -33.61
CA ILE A 8 20.85 52.23 -33.39
C ILE A 8 20.48 51.34 -32.21
N VAL A 9 19.98 51.90 -31.10
CA VAL A 9 19.53 51.11 -29.94
C VAL A 9 18.35 50.20 -30.30
N LEU A 10 17.38 50.70 -31.07
CA LEU A 10 16.24 49.89 -31.51
C LEU A 10 16.66 48.77 -32.47
N ALA A 11 17.60 49.06 -33.38
CA ALA A 11 18.15 48.04 -34.30
C ALA A 11 18.94 46.95 -33.55
N LEU A 12 19.72 47.34 -32.53
CA LEU A 12 20.44 46.39 -31.68
C LEU A 12 19.49 45.55 -30.82
N ALA A 13 18.42 46.14 -30.29
CA ALA A 13 17.39 45.41 -29.54
C ALA A 13 16.66 44.40 -30.42
N LEU A 14 16.30 44.77 -31.65
CA LEU A 14 15.66 43.86 -32.62
C LEU A 14 16.63 42.74 -33.07
N ALA A 15 17.90 43.06 -33.29
CA ALA A 15 18.93 42.06 -33.60
C ALA A 15 19.14 41.09 -32.43
N PHE A 16 19.09 41.58 -31.18
CA PHE A 16 19.20 40.76 -29.99
C PHE A 16 17.97 39.85 -29.81
N ILE A 17 16.76 40.37 -30.04
CA ILE A 17 15.53 39.55 -30.01
C ILE A 17 15.58 38.48 -31.11
N ALA A 18 15.99 38.83 -32.33
CA ALA A 18 16.16 37.85 -33.41
C ALA A 18 17.22 36.78 -33.08
N TYR A 19 18.30 37.16 -32.40
CA TYR A 19 19.32 36.23 -31.90
C TYR A 19 18.77 35.29 -30.83
N LEU A 20 17.91 35.77 -29.92
CA LEU A 20 17.24 34.94 -28.91
C LEU A 20 16.26 33.94 -29.54
N PHE A 21 15.50 34.35 -30.56
CA PHE A 21 14.65 33.43 -31.32
C PHE A 21 15.46 32.40 -32.11
N TRP A 22 16.58 32.80 -32.72
CA TRP A 22 17.50 31.87 -33.40
C TRP A 22 18.13 30.85 -32.44
N GLN A 23 18.58 31.29 -31.25
CA GLN A 23 19.05 30.41 -30.17
C GLN A 23 17.98 29.38 -29.74
N ALA A 24 16.73 29.83 -29.57
CA ALA A 24 15.60 28.97 -29.19
C ALA A 24 15.24 27.94 -30.29
N GLU A 25 15.49 28.26 -31.56
CA GLU A 25 15.25 27.36 -32.69
C GLU A 25 16.42 26.38 -32.88
N THR A 26 17.66 26.80 -32.59
CA THR A 26 18.83 25.91 -32.56
C THR A 26 18.89 24.97 -31.35
N SER A 27 18.11 25.24 -30.29
CA SER A 27 18.00 24.33 -29.13
C SER A 27 17.04 23.16 -29.35
N LYS A 28 16.39 23.05 -30.53
CA LYS A 28 15.46 21.96 -30.87
C LYS A 28 16.01 20.88 -31.82
N SER A 29 17.33 20.81 -32.04
CA SER A 29 17.89 19.77 -32.91
C SER A 29 19.29 19.30 -32.49
N VAL A 30 19.41 18.83 -31.24
CA VAL A 30 20.51 17.93 -30.85
C VAL A 30 19.88 16.68 -30.26
N SER A 31 19.64 15.68 -31.10
CA SER A 31 19.48 14.30 -30.62
C SER A 31 20.87 13.82 -30.19
N PRO A 32 21.10 13.52 -28.90
CA PRO A 32 22.32 12.82 -28.53
C PRO A 32 22.31 11.44 -29.22
N ALA A 33 23.49 11.00 -29.67
CA ALA A 33 23.69 9.62 -30.07
C ALA A 33 23.45 8.74 -28.84
N VAL A 34 22.27 8.15 -28.76
CA VAL A 34 21.95 7.14 -27.75
C VAL A 34 22.74 5.89 -28.13
N LEU A 35 23.72 5.55 -27.30
CA LEU A 35 24.21 4.19 -27.19
C LEU A 35 22.99 3.31 -26.94
N GLN A 36 22.57 2.55 -27.95
CA GLN A 36 21.69 1.41 -27.73
C GLN A 36 22.50 0.37 -26.97
N THR A 37 22.45 0.44 -25.65
CA THR A 37 22.46 -0.76 -24.84
C THR A 37 21.08 -1.39 -25.05
N GLU A 38 21.04 -2.54 -25.71
CA GLU A 38 19.89 -3.44 -25.60
C GLU A 38 19.65 -3.59 -24.09
N ALA A 39 18.50 -3.11 -23.61
CA ALA A 39 18.08 -3.36 -22.24
C ALA A 39 18.03 -4.88 -22.09
N GLU A 40 18.84 -5.41 -21.17
CA GLU A 40 18.58 -6.72 -20.59
C GLU A 40 17.10 -6.73 -20.21
N ALA A 41 16.37 -7.74 -20.68
CA ALA A 41 14.99 -7.97 -20.29
C ALA A 41 14.99 -8.38 -18.82
N ASP A 42 14.96 -7.40 -17.92
CA ASP A 42 15.06 -7.63 -16.48
C ASP A 42 14.04 -6.77 -15.71
N GLU A 43 13.39 -7.45 -14.77
CA GLU A 43 12.17 -7.09 -14.01
C GLU A 43 10.86 -7.07 -14.80
N ALA A 44 9.89 -7.88 -14.34
CA ALA A 44 8.52 -7.74 -14.78
C ALA A 44 8.01 -6.37 -14.38
N ASP A 45 7.35 -5.67 -15.31
CA ASP A 45 6.77 -4.36 -15.04
C ASP A 45 5.54 -4.56 -14.14
N VAL A 46 5.66 -4.16 -12.87
CA VAL A 46 4.61 -4.28 -11.86
C VAL A 46 4.35 -2.91 -11.27
N THR A 47 3.10 -2.45 -11.33
CA THR A 47 2.65 -1.29 -10.56
C THR A 47 2.03 -1.74 -9.25
N THR A 48 2.57 -1.29 -8.12
CA THR A 48 2.11 -1.61 -6.77
C THR A 48 1.45 -0.41 -6.10
N ILE A 49 0.17 -0.54 -5.77
CA ILE A 49 -0.61 0.46 -5.07
C ILE A 49 -0.98 -0.08 -3.70
N ALA A 50 -0.49 0.55 -2.64
CA ALA A 50 -0.86 0.23 -1.26
C ALA A 50 -2.00 1.13 -0.78
N PHE A 51 -2.87 0.62 0.09
CA PHE A 51 -3.99 1.38 0.63
C PHE A 51 -4.38 0.96 2.05
N GLY A 52 -5.07 1.85 2.75
CA GLY A 52 -5.65 1.56 4.06
C GLY A 52 -6.40 2.73 4.67
N SER A 53 -7.05 2.46 5.81
CA SER A 53 -7.81 3.43 6.60
C SER A 53 -7.67 3.16 8.10
N CYS A 54 -8.27 4.03 8.92
CA CYS A 54 -8.42 3.85 10.38
C CYS A 54 -7.08 3.88 11.11
N ASN A 55 -6.40 5.00 10.94
CA ASN A 55 -5.16 5.38 11.57
C ASN A 55 -5.40 6.38 12.71
N ARG A 56 -5.23 5.91 13.94
CA ARG A 56 -5.09 6.77 15.12
C ARG A 56 -3.65 7.28 15.19
N GLN A 57 -3.46 8.53 14.76
CA GLN A 57 -2.19 9.25 14.76
C GLN A 57 -1.54 9.39 16.15
N ASP A 58 -2.28 9.17 17.23
CA ASP A 58 -1.79 9.16 18.61
C ASP A 58 -1.32 7.78 19.10
N LEU A 59 -1.42 6.74 18.27
CA LEU A 59 -0.90 5.39 18.52
C LEU A 59 0.42 5.12 17.77
N PRO A 60 1.19 4.07 18.16
CA PRO A 60 2.42 3.70 17.47
C PRO A 60 2.23 3.53 15.95
N GLN A 61 3.16 4.10 15.20
CA GLN A 61 3.18 4.13 13.74
C GLN A 61 4.25 3.18 13.15
N ASP A 62 4.62 2.14 13.90
CA ASP A 62 5.70 1.19 13.56
C ASP A 62 5.36 0.24 12.40
N TYR A 63 4.18 0.39 11.80
CA TYR A 63 3.70 -0.37 10.66
C TYR A 63 4.09 0.21 9.29
N TRP A 64 4.46 1.50 9.21
CA TRP A 64 4.89 2.09 7.93
C TRP A 64 6.09 1.38 7.29
N PRO A 65 7.12 0.92 8.04
CA PRO A 65 8.19 0.10 7.49
C PRO A 65 7.72 -1.26 6.93
N VAL A 66 6.63 -1.82 7.48
CA VAL A 66 6.06 -3.09 6.98
C VAL A 66 5.45 -2.86 5.60
N ILE A 67 4.63 -1.83 5.45
CA ILE A 67 4.02 -1.46 4.15
C ILE A 67 5.11 -1.03 3.17
N GLY A 68 6.07 -0.22 3.61
CA GLY A 68 7.18 0.26 2.79
C GLY A 68 8.12 -0.84 2.29
N ALA A 69 8.16 -2.02 2.91
CA ALA A 69 8.94 -3.15 2.42
C ALA A 69 8.44 -3.69 1.07
N HIS A 70 7.16 -3.45 0.75
CA HIS A 70 6.55 -3.76 -0.54
C HIS A 70 6.82 -2.72 -1.62
N LYS A 71 7.55 -1.64 -1.29
CA LYS A 71 7.94 -0.56 -2.20
C LYS A 71 6.78 -0.06 -3.09
N PRO A 72 5.64 0.35 -2.50
CA PRO A 72 4.51 0.80 -3.30
C PRO A 72 4.85 2.08 -4.07
N ASP A 73 4.45 2.14 -5.34
CA ASP A 73 4.51 3.34 -6.18
C ASP A 73 3.54 4.41 -5.65
N VAL A 74 2.41 3.95 -5.12
CA VAL A 74 1.33 4.81 -4.62
C VAL A 74 0.85 4.35 -3.26
N TRP A 75 0.64 5.30 -2.35
CA TRP A 75 -0.16 5.12 -1.14
C TRP A 75 -1.51 5.81 -1.26
N LEU A 76 -2.59 5.07 -1.01
CA LEU A 76 -3.96 5.58 -0.99
C LEU A 76 -4.57 5.54 0.41
N TRP A 77 -4.88 6.72 0.95
CA TRP A 77 -5.71 6.84 2.14
C TRP A 77 -7.20 6.69 1.79
N LEU A 78 -7.90 5.79 2.49
CA LEU A 78 -9.35 5.58 2.37
C LEU A 78 -10.13 6.17 3.55
N GLY A 79 -9.61 7.25 4.11
CA GLY A 79 -10.19 7.97 5.23
C GLY A 79 -9.78 7.44 6.60
N ASP A 80 -10.27 8.09 7.65
CA ASP A 80 -9.75 7.98 9.02
C ASP A 80 -8.22 8.00 9.02
N ILE A 81 -7.66 8.97 8.32
CA ILE A 81 -6.22 9.28 8.32
C ILE A 81 -5.79 9.70 9.74
N ILE A 82 -6.69 10.37 10.45
CA ILE A 82 -6.60 10.91 11.79
C ILE A 82 -7.97 10.81 12.49
N TYR A 83 -7.95 10.61 13.81
CA TYR A 83 -9.15 10.64 14.64
C TYR A 83 -9.32 12.01 15.27
N ALA A 84 -10.01 12.91 14.58
CA ALA A 84 -9.98 14.35 14.88
C ALA A 84 -11.34 15.00 15.23
N ASP A 85 -12.46 14.30 15.04
CA ASP A 85 -13.83 14.74 15.31
C ASP A 85 -14.04 15.29 16.74
N ARG A 86 -13.28 14.80 17.72
CA ARG A 86 -13.31 15.30 19.11
C ARG A 86 -12.67 16.68 19.35
N TYR A 87 -11.90 17.19 18.40
CA TYR A 87 -11.15 18.44 18.54
C TYR A 87 -11.84 19.66 17.92
N GLY A 88 -12.94 19.44 17.19
CA GLY A 88 -13.59 20.48 16.39
C GLY A 88 -12.76 20.88 15.17
N ILE A 89 -13.37 21.64 14.25
CA ILE A 89 -12.75 21.96 12.96
C ILE A 89 -11.38 22.62 13.07
N GLU A 90 -11.20 23.53 14.03
CA GLU A 90 -9.93 24.25 14.25
C GLU A 90 -8.79 23.36 14.76
N GLY A 91 -9.11 22.19 15.32
CA GLY A 91 -8.13 21.22 15.83
C GLY A 91 -7.67 20.19 14.80
N ILE A 92 -8.38 20.05 13.68
CA ILE A 92 -8.07 19.08 12.62
C ILE A 92 -6.66 19.31 12.03
N PRO A 93 -6.22 20.54 11.72
CA PRO A 93 -4.87 20.78 11.19
C PRO A 93 -3.76 20.26 12.11
N GLU A 94 -3.90 20.43 13.43
CA GLU A 94 -2.91 19.93 14.39
C GLU A 94 -2.83 18.40 14.39
N GLN A 95 -3.95 17.71 14.22
CA GLN A 95 -3.98 16.25 14.14
C GLN A 95 -3.34 15.75 12.84
N TYR A 96 -3.61 16.41 11.70
CA TYR A 96 -2.92 16.10 10.45
C TYR A 96 -1.41 16.34 10.55
N ASP A 97 -1.01 17.41 11.24
CA ASP A 97 0.39 17.72 11.51
C ASP A 97 1.10 16.62 12.32
N ILE A 98 0.42 16.04 13.32
CA ILE A 98 0.94 14.90 14.08
C ILE A 98 1.22 13.72 13.13
N GLN A 99 0.28 13.38 12.26
CA GLN A 99 0.47 12.30 11.30
C GLN A 99 1.60 12.60 10.31
N LYS A 100 1.57 13.79 9.68
CA LYS A 100 2.54 14.20 8.65
C LYS A 100 3.97 14.24 9.21
N LYS A 101 4.13 14.59 10.48
CA LYS A 101 5.43 14.69 11.17
C LYS A 101 5.85 13.39 11.89
N ALA A 102 5.01 12.34 11.90
CA ALA A 102 5.39 11.06 12.45
C ALA A 102 6.62 10.51 11.70
N PRO A 103 7.75 10.21 12.37
CA PRO A 103 9.01 9.86 11.70
C PRO A 103 8.88 8.70 10.71
N GLU A 104 8.13 7.67 11.09
CA GLU A 104 7.90 6.48 10.28
C GLU A 104 7.06 6.80 9.02
N TYR A 105 6.02 7.63 9.15
CA TYR A 105 5.21 8.06 8.02
C TYR A 105 5.99 8.98 7.09
N ALA A 106 6.70 9.98 7.64
CA ALA A 106 7.56 10.87 6.88
C ALA A 106 8.65 10.11 6.10
N SER A 107 9.22 9.06 6.71
CA SER A 107 10.16 8.16 6.04
C SER A 107 9.50 7.33 4.94
N PHE A 108 8.26 6.87 5.14
CA PHE A 108 7.51 6.11 4.14
C PHE A 108 7.18 6.97 2.92
N ILE A 109 6.54 8.12 3.10
CA ILE A 109 6.19 9.03 2.00
C ILE A 109 7.41 9.66 1.33
N GLY A 110 8.58 9.67 1.99
CA GLY A 110 9.84 10.06 1.36
C GLY A 110 10.38 9.03 0.34
N ASN A 111 9.89 7.80 0.37
CA ASN A 111 10.26 6.70 -0.54
C ASN A 111 9.10 6.21 -1.42
N THR A 112 7.89 6.77 -1.26
CA THR A 112 6.72 6.46 -2.08
C THR A 112 6.39 7.69 -2.91
N GLU A 113 6.43 7.56 -4.23
CA GLU A 113 6.39 8.71 -5.15
C GLU A 113 5.07 9.49 -5.06
N LEU A 114 3.96 8.80 -4.84
CA LEU A 114 2.62 9.38 -4.91
C LEU A 114 1.78 9.04 -3.68
N VAL A 115 1.23 10.06 -3.05
CA VAL A 115 0.32 9.93 -1.90
C VAL A 115 -1.00 10.60 -2.24
N TYR A 116 -2.05 9.80 -2.33
CA TYR A 116 -3.40 10.30 -2.59
C TYR A 116 -4.35 9.84 -1.49
N GLY A 117 -5.54 10.44 -1.44
CA GLY A 117 -6.49 10.06 -0.42
C GLY A 117 -7.78 10.85 -0.40
N ILE A 118 -8.71 10.33 0.37
CA ILE A 118 -9.93 11.01 0.80
C ILE A 118 -10.08 10.83 2.32
N TYR A 119 -10.77 11.75 3.00
CA TYR A 119 -11.11 11.61 4.42
C TYR A 119 -12.21 10.55 4.64
N ASP A 120 -12.43 10.19 5.91
CA ASP A 120 -13.71 9.66 6.36
C ASP A 120 -14.29 10.53 7.49
N ASP A 121 -15.26 10.05 8.27
CA ASP A 121 -15.99 10.87 9.24
C ASP A 121 -15.11 11.47 10.34
N HIS A 122 -14.08 10.74 10.80
CA HIS A 122 -13.23 11.24 11.87
C HIS A 122 -12.30 12.39 11.45
N ASP A 123 -11.83 12.43 10.20
CA ASP A 123 -11.09 13.58 9.66
C ASP A 123 -12.00 14.63 9.03
N TYR A 124 -13.21 14.23 8.63
CA TYR A 124 -14.25 15.16 8.21
C TYR A 124 -14.73 16.04 9.38
N GLY A 125 -14.53 15.58 10.62
CA GLY A 125 -14.74 16.36 11.83
C GLY A 125 -16.09 16.13 12.52
N MET A 126 -16.85 15.13 12.09
CA MET A 126 -18.12 14.75 12.68
C MET A 126 -18.37 13.26 12.43
N ASN A 127 -18.34 12.46 13.50
CA ASN A 127 -18.59 11.01 13.45
C ASN A 127 -19.92 10.69 12.73
N ASP A 128 -19.88 9.81 11.74
CA ASP A 128 -20.94 9.47 10.77
C ASP A 128 -21.60 10.70 10.12
N GLY A 129 -20.89 11.82 10.02
CA GLY A 129 -21.40 13.09 9.51
C GLY A 129 -21.49 13.13 7.99
N GLY A 130 -22.52 13.82 7.49
CA GLY A 130 -22.76 14.04 6.07
C GLY A 130 -22.85 15.53 5.74
N LYS A 131 -23.77 15.88 4.83
CA LYS A 131 -24.00 17.25 4.37
C LYS A 131 -24.58 18.19 5.42
N GLU A 132 -25.08 17.64 6.53
CA GLU A 132 -25.57 18.38 7.69
C GLU A 132 -24.45 19.02 8.52
N TYR A 133 -23.21 18.56 8.37
CA TYR A 133 -22.06 19.20 9.01
C TYR A 133 -21.86 20.60 8.43
N GLU A 134 -21.66 21.61 9.27
CA GLU A 134 -21.56 22.99 8.80
C GLU A 134 -20.16 23.35 8.27
N HIS A 135 -19.12 22.60 8.66
CA HIS A 135 -17.72 22.89 8.34
C HIS A 135 -17.12 22.05 7.20
N ARG A 136 -17.95 21.46 6.34
CA ARG A 136 -17.52 20.55 5.24
C ARG A 136 -16.47 21.15 4.31
N ALA A 137 -16.62 22.43 3.98
CA ALA A 137 -15.67 23.15 3.14
C ALA A 137 -14.29 23.26 3.82
N ALA A 138 -14.26 23.56 5.12
CA ALA A 138 -13.02 23.62 5.89
C ALA A 138 -12.39 22.23 6.05
N ALA A 139 -13.19 21.19 6.32
CA ALA A 139 -12.70 19.81 6.41
C ALA A 139 -12.06 19.35 5.09
N ARG A 140 -12.70 19.64 3.95
CA ARG A 140 -12.12 19.45 2.60
C ARG A 140 -10.79 20.19 2.48
N ASP A 141 -10.74 21.47 2.86
CA ASP A 141 -9.53 22.27 2.68
C ASP A 141 -8.36 21.75 3.53
N HIS A 142 -8.62 21.27 4.75
CA HIS A 142 -7.62 20.65 5.62
C HIS A 142 -7.10 19.32 5.06
N LEU A 143 -7.98 18.47 4.51
CA LEU A 143 -7.55 17.25 3.80
C LEU A 143 -6.64 17.60 2.62
N LEU A 144 -7.05 18.56 1.78
CA LEU A 144 -6.28 18.95 0.60
C LEU A 144 -4.93 19.58 0.97
N GLU A 145 -4.85 20.28 2.11
CA GLU A 145 -3.59 20.77 2.67
C GLU A 145 -2.69 19.63 3.16
N PHE A 146 -3.23 18.67 3.92
CA PHE A 146 -2.48 17.50 4.38
C PHE A 146 -1.90 16.67 3.23
N LEU A 147 -2.65 16.53 2.14
CA LEU A 147 -2.24 15.81 0.93
C LEU A 147 -1.36 16.63 -0.01
N ASP A 148 -0.95 17.85 0.39
CA ASP A 148 -0.13 18.77 -0.42
C ASP A 148 -0.74 19.07 -1.82
N VAL A 149 -2.07 19.07 -1.92
CA VAL A 149 -2.75 19.31 -3.20
C VAL A 149 -2.46 20.75 -3.66
N PRO A 150 -1.99 20.99 -4.90
CA PRO A 150 -1.62 22.32 -5.37
C PRO A 150 -2.72 23.37 -5.19
N ALA A 151 -2.33 24.61 -4.90
CA ALA A 151 -3.27 25.71 -4.64
C ALA A 151 -4.16 26.05 -5.85
N ASP A 152 -3.70 25.76 -7.07
CA ASP A 152 -4.41 25.96 -8.34
C ASP A 152 -5.14 24.70 -8.84
N ALA A 153 -5.10 23.59 -8.09
CA ALA A 153 -5.79 22.37 -8.46
C ALA A 153 -7.31 22.58 -8.57
N ALA A 154 -7.93 22.01 -9.60
CA ALA A 154 -9.35 22.19 -9.89
C ALA A 154 -10.29 21.79 -8.74
N VAL A 155 -9.88 20.80 -7.92
CA VAL A 155 -10.65 20.36 -6.73
C VAL A 155 -10.87 21.51 -5.73
N ARG A 156 -9.93 22.46 -5.61
CA ARG A 156 -10.06 23.62 -4.70
C ARG A 156 -11.12 24.63 -5.16
N GLN A 157 -11.61 24.51 -6.40
CA GLN A 157 -12.61 25.40 -6.99
C GLN A 157 -14.02 24.78 -7.02
N ARG A 158 -14.22 23.58 -6.44
CA ARG A 158 -15.51 22.88 -6.39
C ARG A 158 -15.83 22.37 -5.00
N GLU A 159 -17.11 22.17 -4.73
CA GLU A 159 -17.55 21.46 -3.52
C GLU A 159 -17.08 20.00 -3.53
N GLY A 160 -16.79 19.43 -2.35
CA GLY A 160 -16.28 18.07 -2.19
C GLY A 160 -14.78 17.89 -2.46
N GLY A 161 -14.18 16.88 -1.84
CA GLY A 161 -12.76 16.51 -1.95
C GLY A 161 -12.46 15.43 -2.98
N TYR A 162 -13.46 14.97 -3.74
CA TYR A 162 -13.31 13.92 -4.75
C TYR A 162 -12.32 14.33 -5.85
N GLN A 163 -11.48 13.39 -6.28
CA GLN A 163 -10.37 13.60 -7.22
C GLN A 163 -10.11 12.34 -8.04
N SER A 164 -9.38 12.47 -9.14
CA SER A 164 -8.89 11.31 -9.89
C SER A 164 -7.47 11.51 -10.38
N TYR A 165 -6.74 10.41 -10.53
CA TYR A 165 -5.33 10.38 -10.92
C TYR A 165 -5.09 9.26 -11.93
N ILE A 166 -4.05 9.43 -12.75
CA ILE A 166 -3.50 8.37 -13.60
C ILE A 166 -2.16 7.97 -13.00
N VAL A 167 -1.99 6.68 -12.75
CA VAL A 167 -0.75 6.08 -12.26
C VAL A 167 -0.16 5.25 -13.40
N GLY A 168 1.14 5.40 -13.65
CA GLY A 168 1.83 4.76 -14.77
C GLY A 168 1.81 5.59 -16.06
N GLU A 169 2.32 5.02 -17.14
CA GLU A 169 2.50 5.69 -18.43
C GLU A 169 2.06 4.82 -19.61
N GLY A 170 1.63 5.47 -20.70
CA GLY A 170 1.17 4.80 -21.92
C GLY A 170 0.04 3.78 -21.64
N ASP A 171 0.24 2.57 -22.14
CA ASP A 171 -0.68 1.44 -22.09
C ASP A 171 -0.72 0.78 -20.68
N ARG A 172 0.18 1.20 -19.78
CA ARG A 172 0.36 0.64 -18.44
C ARG A 172 -0.15 1.62 -17.39
N THR A 173 -1.44 1.94 -17.50
CA THR A 173 -2.06 2.98 -16.67
C THR A 173 -3.20 2.45 -15.82
N VAL A 174 -3.20 2.87 -14.55
CA VAL A 174 -4.29 2.66 -13.60
C VAL A 174 -4.96 3.99 -13.30
N LYS A 175 -6.26 4.09 -13.55
CA LYS A 175 -7.08 5.24 -13.17
C LYS A 175 -7.53 5.07 -11.71
N VAL A 176 -7.09 5.96 -10.83
CA VAL A 176 -7.59 6.02 -9.45
C VAL A 176 -8.68 7.08 -9.37
N ILE A 177 -9.87 6.70 -8.91
CA ILE A 177 -11.04 7.58 -8.72
C ILE A 177 -11.36 7.60 -7.23
N LEU A 178 -11.15 8.74 -6.57
CA LEU A 178 -11.47 8.95 -5.17
C LEU A 178 -12.85 9.59 -5.04
N LEU A 179 -13.80 8.85 -4.47
CA LEU A 179 -15.14 9.35 -4.16
C LEU A 179 -15.13 10.04 -2.80
N ASP A 180 -15.89 11.13 -2.69
CA ASP A 180 -16.14 11.78 -1.40
C ASP A 180 -17.52 11.37 -0.90
N SER A 181 -17.52 10.41 0.02
CA SER A 181 -18.72 9.81 0.60
C SER A 181 -19.24 10.57 1.83
N ARG A 182 -18.74 11.78 2.12
CA ARG A 182 -19.15 12.60 3.28
C ARG A 182 -19.79 13.92 2.88
N TYR A 183 -19.14 14.70 2.01
CA TYR A 183 -19.48 16.11 1.76
C TYR A 183 -20.94 16.32 1.33
N PHE A 184 -21.46 15.43 0.48
CA PHE A 184 -22.81 15.53 -0.09
C PHE A 184 -23.80 14.54 0.51
N ARG A 185 -23.33 13.61 1.33
CA ARG A 185 -24.12 12.48 1.80
C ARG A 185 -25.28 12.95 2.66
N ASP A 186 -26.46 12.41 2.41
CA ASP A 186 -27.61 12.62 3.28
C ASP A 186 -27.41 11.98 4.65
N ALA A 187 -28.05 12.54 5.67
CA ALA A 187 -27.97 12.00 7.02
C ALA A 187 -28.38 10.52 7.06
N VAL A 188 -27.65 9.74 7.86
CA VAL A 188 -28.07 8.38 8.26
C VAL A 188 -29.38 8.46 9.05
N VAL A 189 -30.12 7.35 9.09
CA VAL A 189 -31.40 7.26 9.79
C VAL A 189 -31.37 6.20 10.88
N ALA A 190 -32.26 6.34 11.86
CA ALA A 190 -32.40 5.40 12.95
C ALA A 190 -32.57 3.95 12.46
N PRO A 191 -32.04 2.95 13.20
CA PRO A 191 -32.11 1.55 12.81
C PRO A 191 -33.55 1.05 12.81
N THR A 192 -33.83 0.13 11.89
CA THR A 192 -35.12 -0.58 11.81
C THR A 192 -35.01 -2.04 12.26
N GLU A 193 -33.80 -2.50 12.56
CA GLU A 193 -33.47 -3.88 12.93
C GLU A 193 -32.67 -3.88 14.24
N ASP A 194 -32.95 -4.86 15.10
CA ASP A 194 -32.26 -4.99 16.38
C ASP A 194 -30.77 -5.30 16.17
N GLY A 195 -29.91 -4.56 16.88
CA GLY A 195 -28.46 -4.70 16.77
C GLY A 195 -27.83 -3.86 15.66
N HIS A 196 -28.62 -3.18 14.82
CA HIS A 196 -28.09 -2.25 13.83
C HIS A 196 -27.91 -0.85 14.42
N ARG A 197 -26.85 -0.16 13.98
CA ARG A 197 -26.61 1.25 14.29
C ARG A 197 -27.45 2.15 13.39
N TYR A 198 -27.59 1.79 12.11
CA TYR A 198 -28.29 2.59 11.10
C TYR A 198 -29.30 1.81 10.27
N GLY A 199 -30.40 2.48 9.91
CA GLY A 199 -31.42 1.99 8.98
C GLY A 199 -31.13 2.39 7.53
N GLN A 200 -32.15 2.28 6.67
CA GLN A 200 -32.07 2.69 5.27
C GLN A 200 -32.76 4.03 5.01
N ASN A 201 -31.98 5.03 4.60
CA ASN A 201 -32.50 6.27 4.01
C ASN A 201 -32.82 6.02 2.52
N LYS A 202 -34.04 5.53 2.25
CA LYS A 202 -34.43 5.04 0.91
C LYS A 202 -34.40 6.08 -0.21
N THR A 203 -34.45 7.36 0.14
CA THR A 203 -34.41 8.49 -0.80
C THR A 203 -33.10 9.28 -0.71
N GLY A 204 -32.22 8.90 0.20
CA GLY A 204 -30.97 9.62 0.43
C GLY A 204 -29.92 9.32 -0.63
N ASP A 205 -29.04 10.28 -0.83
CA ASP A 205 -27.89 10.23 -1.73
C ASP A 205 -26.57 10.23 -0.95
N ILE A 206 -25.47 9.86 -1.63
CA ILE A 206 -24.10 9.92 -1.08
C ILE A 206 -23.27 10.98 -1.78
N LEU A 207 -23.28 11.01 -3.12
CA LEU A 207 -22.30 11.80 -3.87
C LEU A 207 -22.79 13.20 -4.26
N GLY A 208 -24.09 13.43 -4.34
CA GLY A 208 -24.65 14.66 -4.90
C GLY A 208 -24.48 14.72 -6.43
N GLU A 209 -25.39 15.41 -7.12
CA GLU A 209 -25.44 15.37 -8.60
C GLU A 209 -24.17 15.87 -9.28
N ALA A 210 -23.45 16.85 -8.70
CA ALA A 210 -22.20 17.34 -9.26
C ALA A 210 -21.10 16.26 -9.28
N GLN A 211 -20.93 15.52 -8.19
CA GLN A 211 -19.97 14.42 -8.13
C GLN A 211 -20.46 13.23 -8.95
N TRP A 212 -21.76 12.94 -9.00
CA TRP A 212 -22.30 11.89 -9.87
C TRP A 212 -21.98 12.14 -11.35
N ALA A 213 -22.22 13.36 -11.83
CA ALA A 213 -21.91 13.73 -13.20
C ALA A 213 -20.41 13.66 -13.50
N TRP A 214 -19.58 14.10 -12.55
CA TRP A 214 -18.13 13.96 -12.63
C TRP A 214 -17.71 12.48 -12.68
N PHE A 215 -18.22 11.65 -11.77
CA PHE A 215 -17.89 10.23 -11.68
C PHE A 215 -18.27 9.47 -12.95
N GLU A 216 -19.48 9.69 -13.48
CA GLU A 216 -19.89 9.11 -14.76
C GLU A 216 -18.96 9.54 -15.90
N ASN A 217 -18.51 10.81 -15.92
CA ASN A 217 -17.54 11.26 -16.90
C ASN A 217 -16.20 10.53 -16.76
N GLU A 218 -15.64 10.43 -15.54
CA GLU A 218 -14.37 9.71 -15.30
C GLU A 218 -14.44 8.24 -15.77
N LEU A 219 -15.58 7.57 -15.58
CA LEU A 219 -15.80 6.20 -16.04
C LEU A 219 -15.93 6.06 -17.57
N ARG A 220 -16.34 7.12 -18.27
CA ARG A 220 -16.57 7.09 -19.73
C ARG A 220 -15.41 7.65 -20.54
N SER A 221 -14.66 8.61 -19.98
CA SER A 221 -13.75 9.47 -20.72
C SER A 221 -12.29 9.02 -20.65
N ASN A 222 -12.00 7.78 -20.24
CA ASN A 222 -10.65 7.33 -19.97
C ASN A 222 -10.37 5.94 -20.53
N ASP A 223 -9.19 5.80 -21.13
CA ASP A 223 -8.66 4.60 -21.78
C ASP A 223 -7.65 3.85 -20.92
N ALA A 224 -7.56 4.15 -19.62
CA ALA A 224 -6.70 3.41 -18.69
C ALA A 224 -7.02 1.91 -18.73
N SER A 225 -5.95 1.13 -18.61
CA SER A 225 -6.01 -0.33 -18.67
C SER A 225 -6.63 -0.95 -17.41
N ALA A 226 -6.65 -0.23 -16.29
CA ALA A 226 -7.35 -0.63 -15.08
C ALA A 226 -7.96 0.56 -14.32
N HIS A 227 -8.97 0.29 -13.48
CA HIS A 227 -9.67 1.31 -12.70
C HIS A 227 -9.79 0.93 -11.22
N ILE A 228 -9.40 1.83 -10.33
CA ILE A 228 -9.66 1.76 -8.90
C ILE A 228 -10.70 2.81 -8.55
N ILE A 229 -11.76 2.40 -7.86
CA ILE A 229 -12.81 3.28 -7.36
C ILE A 229 -12.79 3.20 -5.83
N ALA A 230 -12.26 4.24 -5.20
CA ALA A 230 -12.08 4.33 -3.77
C ALA A 230 -13.28 5.03 -3.11
N SER A 231 -13.85 4.37 -2.11
CA SER A 231 -14.89 4.93 -1.22
C SER A 231 -14.43 4.80 0.22
N SER A 232 -14.67 5.80 1.06
CA SER A 232 -14.28 5.70 2.47
C SER A 232 -15.07 4.63 3.25
N ILE A 233 -16.36 4.44 2.90
CA ILE A 233 -17.25 3.40 3.45
C ILE A 233 -17.50 2.26 2.45
N GLN A 234 -17.87 1.07 2.96
CA GLN A 234 -18.11 -0.13 2.14
C GLN A 234 -19.29 0.01 1.16
N VAL A 235 -19.12 -0.50 -0.06
CA VAL A 235 -20.08 -0.35 -1.17
C VAL A 235 -20.99 -1.57 -1.33
N LEU A 236 -20.43 -2.77 -1.34
CA LEU A 236 -21.09 -4.03 -1.65
C LEU A 236 -21.80 -4.69 -0.48
N PRO A 237 -21.22 -4.81 0.73
CA PRO A 237 -21.88 -5.44 1.88
C PRO A 237 -23.23 -4.80 2.22
N GLU A 238 -24.19 -5.61 2.70
CA GLU A 238 -25.55 -5.16 3.00
C GLU A 238 -26.00 -5.45 4.43
N GLU A 239 -25.48 -6.52 5.04
CA GLU A 239 -26.04 -7.12 6.25
C GLU A 239 -25.49 -6.52 7.56
N HIS A 240 -24.23 -6.09 7.61
CA HIS A 240 -23.67 -5.54 8.84
C HIS A 240 -24.40 -4.24 9.27
N GLY A 241 -24.57 -4.04 10.57
CA GLY A 241 -25.43 -2.97 11.11
C GLY A 241 -24.86 -1.54 11.07
N TYR A 242 -23.68 -1.34 10.52
CA TYR A 242 -22.93 -0.08 10.57
C TYR A 242 -23.06 0.71 9.25
N GLU A 243 -22.33 1.82 9.14
CA GLU A 243 -22.38 2.69 7.98
C GLU A 243 -21.80 2.02 6.72
N LYS A 244 -22.51 2.18 5.60
CA LYS A 244 -22.23 1.60 4.29
C LYS A 244 -23.13 2.20 3.23
N TRP A 245 -22.82 1.98 1.97
CA TRP A 245 -23.68 2.40 0.86
C TRP A 245 -25.08 1.78 0.89
N ALA A 246 -25.25 0.58 1.46
CA ALA A 246 -26.57 -0.04 1.61
C ALA A 246 -27.51 0.68 2.61
N ASN A 247 -27.00 1.63 3.41
CA ASN A 247 -27.87 2.58 4.12
C ASN A 247 -28.58 3.56 3.18
N PHE A 248 -28.06 3.74 1.95
CA PHE A 248 -28.58 4.63 0.90
C PHE A 248 -28.88 3.82 -0.37
N PRO A 249 -29.93 2.98 -0.39
CA PRO A 249 -30.12 1.98 -1.43
C PRO A 249 -30.30 2.57 -2.84
N ALA A 250 -30.81 3.81 -2.97
CA ALA A 250 -30.90 4.50 -4.24
C ALA A 250 -29.51 4.85 -4.82
N ALA A 251 -28.61 5.39 -3.99
CA ALA A 251 -27.22 5.69 -4.35
C ALA A 251 -26.43 4.42 -4.70
N ARG A 252 -26.55 3.38 -3.86
CA ARG A 252 -25.92 2.07 -4.14
C ARG A 252 -26.38 1.47 -5.46
N LYS A 253 -27.68 1.54 -5.75
CA LYS A 253 -28.21 1.08 -7.04
C LYS A 253 -27.62 1.89 -8.21
N ARG A 254 -27.44 3.21 -8.05
CA ARG A 254 -26.90 4.09 -9.10
C ARG A 254 -25.44 3.79 -9.42
N ILE A 255 -24.56 3.63 -8.42
CA ILE A 255 -23.15 3.27 -8.68
C ILE A 255 -23.02 1.90 -9.37
N LEU A 256 -23.74 0.88 -8.89
CA LEU A 256 -23.74 -0.44 -9.53
C LEU A 256 -24.27 -0.39 -10.97
N ALA A 257 -25.33 0.41 -11.22
CA ALA A 257 -25.85 0.60 -12.57
C ALA A 257 -24.86 1.33 -13.50
N LEU A 258 -24.14 2.32 -12.98
CA LEU A 258 -23.09 3.01 -13.73
C LEU A 258 -21.97 2.04 -14.12
N LEU A 259 -21.43 1.27 -13.15
CA LEU A 259 -20.37 0.29 -13.43
C LEU A 259 -20.78 -0.74 -14.49
N ASN A 260 -22.00 -1.27 -14.42
CA ASN A 260 -22.49 -2.21 -15.44
C ASN A 260 -22.71 -1.56 -16.82
N THR A 261 -23.03 -0.25 -16.86
CA THR A 261 -23.28 0.48 -18.10
C THR A 261 -21.99 0.97 -18.77
N THR A 262 -21.03 1.43 -17.98
CA THR A 262 -19.76 1.98 -18.48
C THR A 262 -18.69 0.91 -18.66
N ARG A 263 -18.75 -0.18 -17.87
CA ARG A 263 -17.80 -1.31 -17.91
C ARG A 263 -16.34 -0.88 -18.04
N PRO A 264 -15.81 -0.05 -17.11
CA PRO A 264 -14.42 0.37 -17.17
C PRO A 264 -13.49 -0.87 -17.12
N ASN A 265 -12.31 -0.76 -17.71
CA ASN A 265 -11.34 -1.86 -17.74
C ASN A 265 -10.91 -2.21 -16.32
N LEU A 266 -10.90 -3.51 -16.00
CA LEU A 266 -10.46 -4.09 -14.73
C LEU A 266 -10.84 -3.24 -13.49
N PRO A 267 -12.14 -3.04 -13.19
CA PRO A 267 -12.54 -2.20 -12.08
C PRO A 267 -12.45 -2.94 -10.76
N LEU A 268 -11.92 -2.23 -9.77
CA LEU A 268 -11.89 -2.66 -8.38
C LEU A 268 -12.44 -1.56 -7.47
N LEU A 269 -13.41 -1.90 -6.63
CA LEU A 269 -13.80 -1.04 -5.50
C LEU A 269 -12.82 -1.28 -4.35
N ILE A 270 -12.42 -0.22 -3.66
CA ILE A 270 -11.69 -0.33 -2.38
C ILE A 270 -12.34 0.52 -1.31
N SER A 271 -12.31 0.05 -0.05
CA SER A 271 -12.99 0.73 1.07
C SER A 271 -12.33 0.62 2.44
N GLY A 272 -12.75 1.54 3.33
CA GLY A 272 -12.29 1.74 4.71
C GLY A 272 -13.37 1.59 5.79
N ASP A 273 -13.39 2.49 6.79
CA ASP A 273 -14.32 2.63 7.96
C ASP A 273 -14.36 1.47 8.99
N ARG A 274 -14.40 0.23 8.51
CA ARG A 274 -14.96 -0.88 9.29
C ARG A 274 -14.11 -1.46 10.41
N HIS A 275 -12.82 -1.10 10.48
CA HIS A 275 -11.84 -1.76 11.37
C HIS A 275 -11.68 -3.28 11.10
N ILE A 276 -12.10 -3.75 9.93
CA ILE A 276 -11.91 -5.14 9.46
C ILE A 276 -11.38 -5.12 8.03
N ALA A 277 -11.03 -6.30 7.52
CA ALA A 277 -10.85 -6.49 6.10
C ALA A 277 -11.67 -7.66 5.58
N GLU A 278 -12.04 -7.56 4.31
CA GLU A 278 -12.73 -8.59 3.56
C GLU A 278 -12.71 -8.29 2.06
N ILE A 279 -12.98 -9.32 1.26
CA ILE A 279 -13.17 -9.21 -0.18
C ILE A 279 -14.60 -9.63 -0.47
N SER A 280 -15.31 -8.80 -1.23
CA SER A 280 -16.70 -9.03 -1.60
C SER A 280 -16.89 -9.01 -3.11
N GLN A 281 -17.90 -9.72 -3.59
CA GLN A 281 -18.23 -9.83 -5.00
C GLN A 281 -19.74 -9.84 -5.21
N VAL A 282 -20.22 -9.00 -6.13
CA VAL A 282 -21.61 -9.02 -6.61
C VAL A 282 -21.64 -9.12 -8.13
N ASN A 283 -22.68 -9.76 -8.66
CA ASN A 283 -22.96 -9.72 -10.10
C ASN A 283 -24.04 -8.68 -10.38
N VAL A 284 -23.70 -7.66 -11.16
CA VAL A 284 -24.67 -6.69 -11.70
C VAL A 284 -25.08 -7.17 -13.09
N GLY A 285 -26.04 -8.10 -13.13
CA GLY A 285 -26.35 -8.85 -14.36
C GLY A 285 -25.29 -9.93 -14.61
N ASP A 286 -24.62 -9.88 -15.76
CA ASP A 286 -23.48 -10.74 -16.12
C ASP A 286 -22.12 -10.14 -15.73
N TYR A 287 -22.11 -8.94 -15.17
CA TYR A 287 -20.90 -8.18 -14.86
C TYR A 287 -20.48 -8.33 -13.39
N PRO A 288 -19.35 -8.99 -13.09
CA PRO A 288 -18.87 -9.10 -11.71
C PRO A 288 -18.24 -7.78 -11.26
N VAL A 289 -18.59 -7.35 -10.04
CA VAL A 289 -18.00 -6.19 -9.36
C VAL A 289 -17.37 -6.68 -8.07
N TYR A 290 -16.10 -6.36 -7.87
CA TYR A 290 -15.31 -6.75 -6.72
C TYR A 290 -15.02 -5.55 -5.82
N GLU A 291 -14.99 -5.79 -4.52
CA GLU A 291 -14.57 -4.82 -3.51
C GLU A 291 -13.54 -5.45 -2.57
N VAL A 292 -12.47 -4.72 -2.28
CA VAL A 292 -11.49 -5.06 -1.25
C VAL A 292 -11.54 -4.00 -0.15
N THR A 293 -12.03 -4.37 1.02
CA THR A 293 -12.00 -3.53 2.21
C THR A 293 -10.71 -3.80 2.99
N SER A 294 -9.96 -2.74 3.30
CA SER A 294 -8.82 -2.80 4.22
C SER A 294 -8.86 -1.62 5.17
N SER A 295 -9.31 -1.90 6.38
CA SER A 295 -9.63 -0.88 7.37
C SER A 295 -9.11 -1.33 8.72
N GLY A 296 -8.01 -0.75 9.19
CA GLY A 296 -7.47 -1.09 10.51
C GLY A 296 -5.95 -1.06 10.59
N LEU A 297 -5.36 0.08 10.26
CA LEU A 297 -3.90 0.26 10.34
C LEU A 297 -3.41 0.20 11.79
N THR A 298 -4.09 0.92 12.68
CA THR A 298 -3.68 1.05 14.10
C THR A 298 -4.51 0.20 15.05
N HIS A 299 -5.72 -0.15 14.66
CA HIS A 299 -6.65 -0.93 15.47
C HIS A 299 -7.67 -1.64 14.58
N SER A 300 -8.21 -2.74 15.07
CA SER A 300 -9.15 -3.58 14.34
C SER A 300 -10.24 -4.11 15.25
N TYR A 301 -11.34 -4.61 14.67
CA TYR A 301 -12.43 -5.24 15.38
C TYR A 301 -12.18 -6.75 15.52
N GLU A 302 -11.31 -7.15 16.43
CA GLU A 302 -10.89 -8.56 16.62
C GLU A 302 -12.04 -9.53 16.92
N ALA A 303 -13.10 -9.03 17.56
CA ALA A 303 -14.28 -9.82 17.91
C ALA A 303 -15.40 -9.75 16.86
N ALA A 304 -15.14 -9.21 15.67
CA ALA A 304 -16.13 -9.03 14.62
C ALA A 304 -16.82 -10.35 14.27
N LYS A 305 -18.15 -10.29 14.21
CA LYS A 305 -19.04 -11.37 13.76
C LYS A 305 -20.09 -10.74 12.86
N GLU A 306 -19.66 -10.38 11.66
CA GLU A 306 -20.47 -9.64 10.70
C GLU A 306 -20.82 -10.56 9.54
N GLU A 307 -22.11 -10.72 9.30
CA GLU A 307 -22.60 -11.40 8.10
C GLU A 307 -22.37 -10.50 6.88
N ASN A 308 -22.06 -11.12 5.76
CA ASN A 308 -21.98 -10.48 4.45
C ASN A 308 -22.15 -11.59 3.40
N ALA A 309 -23.32 -11.66 2.75
CA ALA A 309 -23.59 -12.73 1.78
C ALA A 309 -22.73 -12.61 0.50
N TYR A 310 -22.07 -11.47 0.28
CA TYR A 310 -21.20 -11.21 -0.86
C TYR A 310 -19.73 -11.49 -0.57
N ARG A 311 -19.38 -11.84 0.68
CA ARG A 311 -18.00 -12.08 1.08
C ARG A 311 -17.44 -13.34 0.39
N ILE A 312 -16.30 -13.20 -0.28
CA ILE A 312 -15.55 -14.28 -0.94
C ILE A 312 -14.19 -14.56 -0.28
N SER A 313 -13.87 -13.87 0.82
CA SER A 313 -12.73 -14.12 1.69
C SER A 313 -13.17 -14.56 3.09
N PRO A 314 -12.24 -14.91 3.99
CA PRO A 314 -12.50 -14.84 5.43
C PRO A 314 -12.84 -13.41 5.87
N LEU A 315 -13.56 -13.27 6.98
CA LEU A 315 -13.66 -12.01 7.73
C LEU A 315 -12.38 -11.82 8.54
N ILE A 316 -11.72 -10.67 8.38
CA ILE A 316 -10.41 -10.40 8.98
C ILE A 316 -10.58 -9.32 10.05
N GLY A 317 -10.52 -9.74 11.33
CA GLY A 317 -10.62 -8.84 12.49
C GLY A 317 -9.26 -8.34 13.03
N VAL A 318 -8.14 -8.61 12.36
CA VAL A 318 -6.80 -8.16 12.78
C VAL A 318 -6.39 -6.90 12.03
N LYS A 319 -5.41 -6.15 12.58
CA LYS A 319 -4.84 -4.99 11.92
C LYS A 319 -4.27 -5.37 10.56
N ASN A 320 -4.57 -4.57 9.54
CA ASN A 320 -4.33 -4.93 8.15
C ASN A 320 -4.07 -3.72 7.26
N TYR A 321 -3.55 -3.99 6.08
CA TYR A 321 -3.43 -3.07 4.97
C TYR A 321 -3.64 -3.82 3.64
N GLY A 322 -3.94 -3.08 2.58
CA GLY A 322 -4.18 -3.62 1.25
C GLY A 322 -3.03 -3.34 0.29
N LEU A 323 -2.78 -4.29 -0.62
CA LEU A 323 -1.87 -4.15 -1.76
C LEU A 323 -2.59 -4.53 -3.04
N LEU A 324 -2.39 -3.75 -4.09
CA LEU A 324 -2.87 -4.02 -5.44
C LEU A 324 -1.65 -4.03 -6.36
N HIS A 325 -1.33 -5.19 -6.90
CA HIS A 325 -0.26 -5.35 -7.88
C HIS A 325 -0.85 -5.55 -9.26
N TYR A 326 -0.54 -4.65 -10.18
CA TYR A 326 -0.86 -4.77 -11.59
C TYR A 326 0.37 -5.27 -12.31
N VAL A 327 0.33 -6.51 -12.79
CA VAL A 327 1.38 -7.12 -13.60
C VAL A 327 1.03 -6.85 -15.06
N TRP A 328 1.95 -6.20 -15.79
CA TRP A 328 1.72 -5.78 -17.16
C TRP A 328 2.26 -6.82 -18.15
N SER A 329 1.44 -7.17 -19.14
CA SER A 329 1.81 -8.07 -20.24
C SER A 329 1.24 -7.59 -21.57
N ASP A 330 1.68 -8.19 -22.68
CA ASP A 330 1.10 -7.95 -24.01
C ASP A 330 -0.37 -8.37 -24.11
N GLU A 331 -0.84 -9.23 -23.20
CA GLU A 331 -2.24 -9.65 -23.12
C GLU A 331 -3.10 -8.67 -22.30
N GLY A 332 -2.52 -7.65 -21.68
CA GLY A 332 -3.20 -6.70 -20.79
C GLY A 332 -2.80 -6.84 -19.32
N PRO A 333 -3.38 -6.01 -18.42
CA PRO A 333 -3.09 -6.09 -17.00
C PRO A 333 -3.72 -7.32 -16.34
N GLU A 334 -2.97 -7.93 -15.44
CA GLU A 334 -3.49 -8.84 -14.44
C GLU A 334 -3.30 -8.23 -13.04
N LEU A 335 -4.35 -8.30 -12.23
CA LEU A 335 -4.37 -7.82 -10.85
C LEU A 335 -4.14 -8.97 -9.88
N LEU A 336 -3.20 -8.80 -8.95
CA LEU A 336 -3.17 -9.51 -7.66
C LEU A 336 -3.48 -8.51 -6.55
N ALA A 337 -4.68 -8.59 -5.98
CA ALA A 337 -5.06 -7.86 -4.78
C ALA A 337 -4.82 -8.72 -3.54
N GLU A 338 -4.28 -8.12 -2.49
CA GLU A 338 -3.94 -8.77 -1.24
C GLU A 338 -4.37 -7.92 -0.04
N VAL A 339 -4.78 -8.60 1.03
CA VAL A 339 -4.89 -8.03 2.37
C VAL A 339 -3.86 -8.71 3.24
N ARG A 340 -3.00 -7.93 3.89
CA ARG A 340 -1.90 -8.44 4.71
C ARG A 340 -1.98 -7.92 6.14
N GLY A 341 -1.46 -8.70 7.08
CA GLY A 341 -1.43 -8.36 8.51
C GLY A 341 -0.36 -7.32 8.82
N ILE A 342 -0.69 -6.34 9.65
CA ILE A 342 0.27 -5.30 10.05
C ILE A 342 1.39 -5.86 10.95
N ASP A 343 1.08 -6.82 11.81
CA ASP A 343 2.01 -7.28 12.84
C ASP A 343 3.06 -8.29 12.34
N ASP A 344 2.76 -9.02 11.27
CA ASP A 344 3.57 -10.14 10.77
C ASP A 344 3.69 -10.20 9.23
N ASP A 345 3.11 -9.24 8.51
CA ASP A 345 3.05 -9.19 7.04
C ASP A 345 2.44 -10.45 6.38
N LYS A 346 1.68 -11.22 7.15
CA LYS A 346 1.08 -12.45 6.66
C LYS A 346 -0.03 -12.13 5.66
N LEU A 347 -0.07 -12.85 4.56
CA LEU A 347 -1.21 -12.83 3.63
C LEU A 347 -2.48 -13.36 4.34
N LEU A 348 -3.53 -12.54 4.37
CA LEU A 348 -4.79 -12.83 5.05
C LEU A 348 -5.93 -13.12 4.07
N ALA A 349 -5.98 -12.40 2.96
CA ALA A 349 -6.89 -12.64 1.84
C ALA A 349 -6.26 -12.18 0.52
N THR A 350 -6.77 -12.73 -0.59
CA THR A 350 -6.24 -12.41 -1.92
C THR A 350 -7.25 -12.71 -3.02
N LEU A 351 -7.29 -11.83 -4.02
CA LEU A 351 -8.07 -11.91 -5.25
C LEU A 351 -7.12 -11.75 -6.44
N SER A 352 -7.25 -12.60 -7.46
CA SER A 352 -6.49 -12.48 -8.70
C SER A 352 -7.44 -12.38 -9.89
N LEU A 353 -7.26 -11.37 -10.74
CA LEU A 353 -8.14 -11.10 -11.88
C LEU A 353 -7.32 -10.78 -13.13
N ASN A 354 -7.75 -11.28 -14.29
CA ASN A 354 -7.27 -10.79 -15.57
C ASN A 354 -8.19 -9.67 -16.10
N GLN A 355 -7.84 -9.08 -17.24
CA GLN A 355 -8.60 -7.99 -17.87
C GLN A 355 -10.08 -8.31 -18.16
N ASP A 356 -10.42 -9.60 -18.33
CA ASP A 356 -11.80 -10.07 -18.56
C ASP A 356 -12.57 -10.28 -17.25
N LEU A 357 -11.99 -9.89 -16.10
CA LEU A 357 -12.51 -10.11 -14.76
C LEU A 357 -12.63 -11.60 -14.38
N ALA A 358 -11.94 -12.47 -15.09
CA ALA A 358 -11.82 -13.89 -14.76
C ALA A 358 -10.63 -14.11 -13.80
N ALA A 359 -10.64 -15.24 -13.09
CA ALA A 359 -9.56 -15.57 -12.18
C ALA A 359 -8.22 -15.73 -12.93
N ALA A 360 -7.20 -14.96 -12.53
CA ALA A 360 -5.83 -15.08 -13.02
C ALA A 360 -5.02 -16.09 -12.20
N ASP A 361 -3.91 -16.58 -12.76
CA ASP A 361 -3.00 -17.51 -12.08
C ASP A 361 -2.25 -16.80 -10.94
N LYS A 362 -2.79 -16.97 -9.73
CA LYS A 362 -2.25 -16.39 -8.50
C LYS A 362 -0.81 -16.80 -8.22
N GLU A 363 -0.43 -18.04 -8.50
CA GLU A 363 0.92 -18.52 -8.19
C GLU A 363 1.93 -17.90 -9.16
N ALA A 364 1.57 -17.79 -10.44
CA ALA A 364 2.38 -17.11 -11.43
C ALA A 364 2.55 -15.62 -11.09
N LEU A 365 1.45 -14.90 -10.81
CA LEU A 365 1.49 -13.49 -10.43
C LEU A 365 2.35 -13.26 -9.18
N SER A 366 2.15 -14.08 -8.14
CA SER A 366 2.93 -13.99 -6.90
C SER A 366 4.43 -14.20 -7.15
N LYS A 367 4.81 -15.19 -7.97
CA LYS A 367 6.21 -15.39 -8.37
C LYS A 367 6.78 -14.19 -9.13
N THR A 368 6.00 -13.54 -9.97
CA THR A 368 6.42 -12.35 -10.71
C THR A 368 6.62 -11.15 -9.78
N ILE A 369 5.63 -10.85 -8.93
CA ILE A 369 5.63 -9.70 -8.02
C ILE A 369 6.74 -9.81 -6.97
N TYR A 370 6.90 -11.01 -6.42
CA TYR A 370 7.83 -11.29 -5.33
C TYR A 370 9.13 -11.94 -5.82
N ALA A 371 9.37 -11.97 -7.14
CA ALA A 371 10.60 -12.51 -7.74
C ALA A 371 11.85 -11.89 -7.08
N ASN A 372 11.76 -10.60 -6.77
CA ASN A 372 12.85 -9.77 -6.26
C ASN A 372 12.59 -9.15 -4.87
N SER A 373 11.54 -9.57 -4.15
CA SER A 373 11.30 -9.11 -2.77
C SER A 373 12.34 -9.73 -1.82
N SER A 374 13.55 -9.16 -1.88
CA SER A 374 14.74 -9.37 -1.05
C SER A 374 14.90 -10.80 -0.53
N MET A 375 15.12 -11.74 -1.44
CA MET A 375 15.91 -12.94 -1.12
C MET A 375 17.33 -12.43 -0.86
N PRO A 376 17.82 -12.35 0.40
CA PRO A 376 19.19 -11.91 0.64
C PRO A 376 20.09 -12.81 -0.18
N THR A 377 20.96 -12.27 -1.03
CA THR A 377 21.97 -13.06 -1.75
C THR A 377 23.25 -13.21 -0.92
N GLU A 378 23.36 -12.42 0.14
CA GLU A 378 24.43 -12.47 1.12
C GLU A 378 23.91 -12.17 2.54
N LEU A 379 24.63 -12.67 3.54
CA LEU A 379 24.41 -12.39 4.94
C LEU A 379 25.03 -11.05 5.31
N LYS A 380 24.48 -10.37 6.32
CA LYS A 380 25.09 -9.16 6.86
C LYS A 380 26.56 -9.42 7.27
N PRO A 381 27.46 -8.44 7.13
CA PRO A 381 28.84 -8.62 7.56
C PRO A 381 28.93 -8.80 9.08
N CYS A 382 29.92 -9.57 9.54
CA CYS A 382 30.26 -9.59 10.96
C CYS A 382 30.95 -8.28 11.38
N PRO A 383 30.56 -7.66 12.50
CA PRO A 383 31.30 -6.52 13.05
C PRO A 383 32.72 -6.93 13.47
N GLN A 384 33.59 -5.97 13.76
CA GLN A 384 34.96 -6.23 14.24
C GLN A 384 35.00 -6.84 15.65
N SER A 385 33.98 -6.64 16.47
CA SER A 385 33.84 -7.26 17.79
C SER A 385 33.74 -8.80 17.72
N PRO A 386 34.24 -9.55 18.71
CA PRO A 386 34.26 -11.02 18.71
C PRO A 386 32.89 -11.68 18.86
N ASN A 387 31.81 -10.91 19.02
CA ASN A 387 30.43 -11.36 19.26
C ASN A 387 29.66 -11.75 17.97
N CYS A 388 30.35 -12.25 16.94
CA CYS A 388 29.73 -12.68 15.68
C CYS A 388 30.49 -13.85 15.07
N VAL A 389 29.73 -14.79 14.49
CA VAL A 389 30.25 -15.83 13.58
C VAL A 389 29.45 -15.82 12.29
N SER A 390 30.09 -16.08 11.16
CA SER A 390 29.43 -16.15 9.86
C SER A 390 30.16 -17.11 8.93
N THR A 391 29.43 -17.70 8.00
CA THR A 391 29.98 -18.52 6.92
C THR A 391 30.53 -17.71 5.75
N GLN A 392 30.12 -16.44 5.63
CA GLN A 392 30.49 -15.53 4.54
C GLN A 392 31.41 -14.39 4.99
N THR A 393 32.07 -14.52 6.15
CA THR A 393 33.03 -13.51 6.62
C THR A 393 34.46 -13.86 6.23
N ASP A 394 35.24 -12.84 5.84
CA ASP A 394 36.69 -12.96 5.61
C ASP A 394 37.51 -12.89 6.91
N GLN A 395 36.87 -12.67 8.06
CA GLN A 395 37.53 -12.64 9.36
C GLN A 395 37.76 -14.06 9.88
N GLU A 396 38.97 -14.60 9.69
CA GLU A 396 39.33 -16.00 9.95
C GLU A 396 38.85 -16.54 11.31
N ALA A 397 38.98 -15.74 12.38
CA ALA A 397 38.55 -16.16 13.73
C ALA A 397 37.02 -16.38 13.86
N LYS A 398 36.22 -15.74 13.00
CA LYS A 398 34.75 -15.74 13.00
C LYS A 398 34.16 -16.60 11.90
N LYS A 399 34.99 -17.02 10.95
CA LYS A 399 34.60 -17.84 9.81
C LYS A 399 34.13 -19.22 10.27
N ARG A 400 33.07 -19.72 9.67
CA ARG A 400 32.53 -21.07 9.88
C ARG A 400 32.18 -21.71 8.55
N ASP A 401 32.02 -23.02 8.54
CA ASP A 401 31.61 -23.75 7.34
C ASP A 401 30.08 -23.71 7.17
N PRO A 402 29.59 -23.58 5.93
CA PRO A 402 28.17 -23.69 5.61
C PRO A 402 27.66 -25.12 5.82
N ILE A 403 26.33 -25.27 5.92
CA ILE A 403 25.68 -26.56 6.14
C ILE A 403 25.29 -27.16 4.79
N PRO A 404 25.87 -28.28 4.34
CA PRO A 404 25.41 -28.93 3.12
C PRO A 404 24.04 -29.58 3.33
N TYR A 405 23.22 -29.62 2.29
CA TYR A 405 21.95 -30.34 2.32
C TYR A 405 21.67 -31.10 1.03
N ILE A 406 20.75 -32.06 1.11
CA ILE A 406 20.27 -32.86 -0.02
C ILE A 406 18.75 -32.64 -0.16
N GLY A 407 18.27 -32.67 -1.40
CA GLY A 407 16.87 -32.50 -1.75
C GLY A 407 16.55 -31.07 -2.22
N SER A 408 15.28 -30.69 -2.09
CA SER A 408 14.82 -29.34 -2.39
C SER A 408 15.22 -28.35 -1.27
N THR A 409 15.39 -27.07 -1.60
CA THR A 409 15.55 -26.01 -0.58
C THR A 409 14.40 -26.03 0.42
N SER A 410 13.16 -26.23 -0.02
CA SER A 410 11.98 -26.29 0.87
C SER A 410 12.08 -27.38 1.93
N ASP A 411 12.51 -28.59 1.55
CA ASP A 411 12.72 -29.70 2.50
C ASP A 411 13.83 -29.37 3.51
N ALA A 412 14.93 -28.79 3.03
CA ALA A 412 16.02 -28.35 3.89
C ALA A 412 15.58 -27.24 4.85
N LYS A 413 14.78 -26.28 4.38
CA LYS A 413 14.21 -25.21 5.20
C LYS A 413 13.34 -25.76 6.31
N LEU A 414 12.42 -26.68 5.99
CA LEU A 414 11.57 -27.35 6.97
C LEU A 414 12.36 -28.13 8.03
N ARG A 415 13.39 -28.89 7.62
CA ARG A 415 14.29 -29.58 8.57
C ARG A 415 15.00 -28.59 9.49
N LEU A 416 15.50 -27.49 8.94
CA LEU A 416 16.21 -26.47 9.73
C LEU A 416 15.29 -25.76 10.72
N MET A 417 14.08 -25.38 10.29
CA MET A 417 13.07 -24.80 11.17
C MET A 417 12.74 -25.76 12.32
N LYS A 418 12.49 -27.05 12.02
CA LYS A 418 12.25 -28.08 13.04
C LYS A 418 13.40 -28.22 14.04
N ALA A 419 14.64 -28.20 13.56
CA ALA A 419 15.83 -28.24 14.41
C ALA A 419 15.96 -27.02 15.33
N ILE A 420 15.53 -25.84 14.87
CA ILE A 420 15.62 -24.56 15.60
C ILE A 420 14.45 -24.38 16.58
N ASP A 421 13.24 -24.74 16.19
CA ASP A 421 12.02 -24.56 16.99
C ASP A 421 12.01 -25.42 18.27
N GLY A 422 12.78 -26.51 18.27
CA GLY A 422 13.07 -27.29 19.48
C GLY A 422 13.97 -26.57 20.51
N MET A 423 14.54 -25.41 20.17
CA MET A 423 15.47 -24.67 21.03
C MET A 423 14.77 -23.65 21.91
N LYS A 424 15.19 -23.57 23.18
CA LYS A 424 14.60 -22.63 24.15
C LYS A 424 15.00 -21.18 23.84
N ARG A 425 14.00 -20.28 23.94
CA ARG A 425 14.13 -18.81 23.84
C ARG A 425 14.48 -18.31 22.44
N THR A 426 13.87 -18.95 21.46
CA THR A 426 14.02 -18.64 20.03
C THR A 426 12.70 -18.10 19.50
N ARG A 427 12.74 -17.12 18.58
CA ARG A 427 11.57 -16.61 17.88
C ARG A 427 11.92 -16.33 16.42
N LEU A 428 11.16 -16.92 15.49
CA LEU A 428 11.22 -16.59 14.06
C LEU A 428 10.78 -15.14 13.84
N LYS A 429 11.51 -14.41 12.99
CA LYS A 429 11.31 -13.00 12.67
C LYS A 429 10.96 -12.77 11.22
N THR A 430 11.67 -13.46 10.33
CA THR A 430 11.44 -13.38 8.88
C THR A 430 11.63 -14.76 8.30
N GLU A 431 10.75 -15.11 7.37
CA GLU A 431 10.84 -16.30 6.53
C GLU A 431 10.54 -15.90 5.09
N THR A 432 11.46 -16.20 4.20
CA THR A 432 11.26 -16.14 2.74
C THR A 432 11.60 -17.51 2.15
N ASP A 433 11.63 -17.62 0.82
CA ASP A 433 11.95 -18.88 0.15
C ASP A 433 13.39 -19.33 0.38
N ASN A 434 14.36 -18.42 0.35
CA ASN A 434 15.77 -18.71 0.56
C ASN A 434 16.34 -18.20 1.89
N TYR A 435 15.52 -17.68 2.81
CA TYR A 435 16.05 -17.04 4.00
C TYR A 435 15.20 -17.24 5.25
N LEU A 436 15.89 -17.40 6.38
CA LEU A 436 15.28 -17.43 7.72
C LEU A 436 16.04 -16.49 8.65
N HIS A 437 15.30 -15.69 9.41
CA HIS A 437 15.86 -14.88 10.49
C HIS A 437 15.17 -15.21 11.82
N TYR A 438 15.99 -15.56 12.81
CA TYR A 438 15.57 -15.83 14.18
C TYR A 438 16.21 -14.86 15.16
N THR A 439 15.55 -14.67 16.28
CA THR A 439 16.14 -14.03 17.47
C THR A 439 16.27 -15.03 18.60
N PHE A 440 17.43 -15.07 19.24
CA PHE A 440 17.71 -15.87 20.43
C PHE A 440 17.93 -14.95 21.64
N LYS A 441 17.32 -15.29 22.78
CA LYS A 441 17.55 -14.58 24.05
C LYS A 441 18.46 -15.37 24.99
N THR A 442 19.52 -14.74 25.48
CA THR A 442 20.42 -15.31 26.49
C THR A 442 19.81 -15.27 27.91
N TRP A 443 20.40 -15.99 28.87
CA TRP A 443 19.96 -16.07 30.28
C TRP A 443 21.22 -16.24 31.13
N PRO A 444 21.32 -15.61 32.31
CA PRO A 444 20.28 -14.88 33.06
C PRO A 444 20.00 -13.44 32.62
N ILE A 445 20.89 -12.81 31.83
CA ILE A 445 20.69 -11.48 31.27
C ILE A 445 20.20 -11.63 29.82
N PRO A 446 19.07 -11.01 29.41
CA PRO A 446 18.42 -11.30 28.13
C PRO A 446 19.00 -10.49 26.96
N PHE A 447 20.28 -10.69 26.63
CA PHE A 447 20.81 -10.16 25.37
C PHE A 447 20.15 -10.86 24.18
N ILE A 448 19.91 -10.10 23.12
CA ILE A 448 19.30 -10.59 21.88
C ILE A 448 20.40 -10.79 20.85
N ASP A 449 20.41 -12.00 20.28
CA ASP A 449 21.25 -12.35 19.16
C ASP A 449 20.38 -12.58 17.92
N ASP A 450 20.79 -12.02 16.79
CA ASP A 450 20.20 -12.25 15.47
C ASP A 450 20.90 -13.44 14.82
N VAL A 451 20.11 -14.42 14.38
CA VAL A 451 20.60 -15.62 13.69
C VAL A 451 19.91 -15.72 12.35
N GLU A 452 20.70 -15.62 11.29
CA GLU A 452 20.25 -15.54 9.92
C GLU A 452 20.74 -16.78 9.17
N PHE A 453 19.91 -17.31 8.28
CA PHE A 453 20.20 -18.45 7.41
C PHE A 453 19.82 -18.10 5.99
N LEU A 454 20.73 -18.38 5.06
CA LEU A 454 20.59 -18.14 3.64
C LEU A 454 20.79 -19.47 2.91
N PHE A 455 19.81 -19.88 2.11
CA PHE A 455 19.81 -21.12 1.34
C PHE A 455 20.32 -20.84 -0.07
N ASP A 456 21.43 -21.47 -0.42
CA ASP A 456 21.99 -21.50 -1.76
C ASP A 456 21.53 -22.81 -2.44
N GLU A 457 20.60 -22.67 -3.39
CA GLU A 457 20.02 -23.79 -4.14
C GLU A 457 21.00 -24.38 -5.16
N GLU A 458 21.87 -23.55 -5.75
CA GLU A 458 22.83 -24.00 -6.76
C GLU A 458 23.97 -24.79 -6.12
N ALA A 459 24.54 -24.27 -5.04
CA ALA A 459 25.63 -24.93 -4.32
C ALA A 459 25.14 -26.02 -3.35
N LYS A 460 23.83 -26.08 -3.06
CA LYS A 460 23.22 -26.95 -2.03
C LYS A 460 23.82 -26.73 -0.64
N LEU A 461 23.96 -25.46 -0.27
CA LEU A 461 24.53 -25.00 1.00
C LEU A 461 23.57 -24.10 1.76
N ILE A 462 23.60 -24.17 3.09
CA ILE A 462 22.97 -23.19 3.98
C ILE A 462 24.07 -22.34 4.60
N HIS A 463 24.17 -21.09 4.16
CA HIS A 463 24.98 -20.06 4.78
C HIS A 463 24.28 -19.57 6.06
N TYR A 464 25.06 -19.22 7.08
CA TYR A 464 24.50 -18.60 8.29
C TYR A 464 25.37 -17.53 8.91
N ARG A 465 24.72 -16.65 9.69
CA ARG A 465 25.33 -15.65 10.57
C ARG A 465 24.63 -15.69 11.92
N SER A 466 25.41 -15.55 13.00
CA SER A 466 24.91 -15.47 14.37
C SER A 466 25.65 -14.35 15.10
N ALA A 467 24.93 -13.29 15.48
CA ALA A 467 25.54 -12.05 15.96
C ALA A 467 24.73 -11.42 17.10
N SER A 468 25.42 -10.90 18.11
CA SER A 468 24.79 -10.16 19.21
C SER A 468 24.46 -8.72 18.80
N ARG A 469 23.26 -8.22 19.15
CA ARG A 469 22.85 -6.83 18.86
C ARG A 469 23.66 -5.79 19.62
N VAL A 470 24.09 -6.14 20.83
CA VAL A 470 24.77 -5.23 21.76
C VAL A 470 25.87 -5.99 22.53
N GLY A 471 26.81 -5.24 23.10
CA GLY A 471 27.93 -5.79 23.87
C GLY A 471 29.17 -6.11 23.02
N HIS A 472 30.35 -6.11 23.64
CA HIS A 472 31.61 -6.33 22.93
C HIS A 472 31.95 -7.81 22.72
N SER A 473 31.57 -8.68 23.67
CA SER A 473 31.86 -10.12 23.64
C SER A 473 30.62 -10.91 24.05
N ASP A 474 30.46 -12.09 23.45
CA ASP A 474 29.39 -13.06 23.72
C ASP A 474 29.90 -14.31 24.45
N LEU A 475 31.18 -14.35 24.84
CA LEU A 475 31.86 -15.51 25.43
C LEU A 475 31.73 -16.80 24.58
N GLY A 476 31.63 -16.63 23.25
CA GLY A 476 31.47 -17.71 22.28
C GLY A 476 30.06 -18.31 22.23
N ALA A 477 29.05 -17.60 22.74
CA ALA A 477 27.67 -18.06 22.71
C ALA A 477 27.15 -18.28 21.29
N ASN A 478 27.46 -17.37 20.35
CA ASN A 478 27.02 -17.45 18.96
C ASN A 478 27.64 -18.66 18.24
N ALA A 479 28.93 -18.94 18.48
CA ALA A 479 29.59 -20.12 17.95
C ALA A 479 28.96 -21.42 18.48
N LYS A 480 28.85 -21.55 19.82
CA LYS A 480 28.25 -22.74 20.47
C LYS A 480 26.79 -22.95 20.08
N ARG A 481 26.06 -21.88 19.76
CA ARG A 481 24.69 -21.97 19.25
C ARG A 481 24.69 -22.60 17.87
N MET A 482 25.51 -22.11 16.95
CA MET A 482 25.57 -22.66 15.61
C MET A 482 26.01 -24.12 15.61
N ASP A 483 26.97 -24.52 16.46
CA ASP A 483 27.34 -25.94 16.61
C ASP A 483 26.13 -26.82 16.97
N LYS A 484 25.22 -26.31 17.82
CA LYS A 484 24.00 -27.03 18.20
C LYS A 484 22.98 -27.08 17.06
N VAL A 485 22.81 -25.97 16.33
CA VAL A 485 21.90 -25.90 15.18
C VAL A 485 22.36 -26.87 14.10
N VAL A 486 23.65 -26.84 13.73
CA VAL A 486 24.25 -27.75 12.75
C VAL A 486 24.06 -29.21 13.16
N LYS A 487 24.35 -29.52 14.44
CA LYS A 487 24.17 -30.88 14.96
C LYS A 487 22.72 -31.34 14.93
N ALA A 488 21.76 -30.47 15.26
CA ALA A 488 20.35 -30.78 15.26
C ALA A 488 19.81 -30.97 13.84
N PHE A 489 20.22 -30.10 12.91
CA PHE A 489 19.86 -30.22 11.48
C PHE A 489 20.34 -31.54 10.88
N ASN A 490 21.56 -31.96 11.18
CA ASN A 490 22.11 -33.22 10.68
C ASN A 490 21.52 -34.48 11.34
N ALA A 491 20.72 -34.33 12.39
CA ALA A 491 20.04 -35.43 13.09
C ALA A 491 18.59 -35.63 12.64
N GLU A 492 18.04 -34.67 11.89
CA GLU A 492 16.72 -34.68 11.25
C GLU A 492 16.83 -35.19 9.81
#